data_AF-A0A8T7GIK1-F1
#
_entry.id   AF-A0A8T7GIK1-F1
#
_cell.length_a   1.000
_cell.length_b   1.000
_cell.length_c   1.000
_cell.angle_alpha   90.00
_cell.angle_beta   90.00
_cell.angle_gamma   90.00
#
_symmetry.space_group_name_H-M   'P 1'
#
loop_
_entity.id
_entity.type
_entity.pdbx_description
1 polymer ?
#
loop_
_entity_poly.entity_id
_entity_poly.type
_entity_poly.pdbx_seq_one_letter_code
_entity_poly.pdbx_strand_id
1 'polypeptide(L)'
;MLKISLAFIIFASLISPAFAQDNIYLETTSDQGTFKIEMQWTPAEIDRYNTFVLKFMDSDTGKEIQDVRYDLLLHSETQQELRRVDQTNTVQEIRFSEPGSYVIEISDIEGLGENATIPIKVTPEFPSDIILALVAGMAVISAFRLKKRQ
;
A
#
# COMPACT_ATOMS: atom_id res chain seq x y z
N MET A 1 31.62 -57.71 -3.16
CA MET A 1 31.55 -56.24 -3.32
C MET A 1 30.10 -55.87 -3.60
N LEU A 2 29.39 -55.33 -2.62
CA LEU A 2 28.00 -54.91 -2.76
C LEU A 2 27.94 -53.41 -2.48
N LYS A 3 27.73 -52.59 -3.52
CA LYS A 3 27.53 -51.15 -3.40
C LYS A 3 26.04 -50.90 -3.23
N ILE A 4 25.60 -50.58 -2.02
CA ILE A 4 24.25 -50.09 -1.76
C ILE A 4 24.25 -48.61 -2.15
N SER A 5 23.52 -48.28 -3.22
CA SER A 5 23.28 -46.90 -3.62
C SER A 5 22.01 -46.44 -2.89
N LEU A 6 22.18 -45.52 -1.93
CA LEU A 6 21.08 -44.91 -1.20
C LEU A 6 20.65 -43.65 -1.96
N ALA A 7 19.56 -43.73 -2.72
CA ALA A 7 18.95 -42.58 -3.37
C ALA A 7 18.13 -41.80 -2.32
N PHE A 8 18.62 -40.62 -1.93
CA PHE A 8 17.93 -39.68 -1.07
C PHE A 8 16.93 -38.89 -1.93
N ILE A 9 15.63 -39.22 -1.85
CA ILE A 9 14.57 -38.42 -2.47
C ILE A 9 14.35 -37.21 -1.56
N ILE A 10 14.85 -36.04 -1.96
CA ILE A 10 14.51 -34.78 -1.31
C ILE A 10 13.13 -34.39 -1.80
N PHE A 11 12.11 -34.58 -0.96
CA PHE A 11 10.79 -34.02 -1.15
C PHE A 11 10.89 -32.52 -0.82
N ALA A 12 11.24 -31.69 -1.80
CA ALA A 12 11.16 -30.25 -1.66
C ALA A 12 9.68 -29.86 -1.62
N SER A 13 9.14 -29.66 -0.42
CA SER A 13 7.86 -29.01 -0.25
C SER A 13 7.96 -27.60 -0.86
N LEU A 14 7.32 -27.41 -2.01
CA LEU A 14 7.08 -26.09 -2.62
C LEU A 14 6.10 -25.33 -1.72
N ILE A 15 6.59 -24.83 -0.58
CA ILE A 15 5.88 -23.78 0.15
C ILE A 15 6.21 -22.51 -0.61
N SER A 16 5.31 -22.07 -1.48
CA SER A 16 5.37 -20.74 -2.07
C SER A 16 5.43 -19.72 -0.94
N PRO A 17 6.33 -18.72 -0.95
CA PRO A 17 6.23 -17.61 -0.01
C PRO A 17 4.93 -16.88 -0.31
N ALA A 18 4.00 -16.85 0.64
CA ALA A 18 2.94 -15.85 0.64
C ALA A 18 3.64 -14.50 0.89
N PHE A 19 3.81 -13.70 -0.16
CA PHE A 19 4.32 -12.34 -0.04
C PHE A 19 3.32 -11.54 0.80
N ALA A 20 3.66 -11.23 2.04
CA ALA A 20 2.85 -10.35 2.88
C ALA A 20 3.03 -8.92 2.36
N GLN A 21 1.96 -8.34 1.82
CA GLN A 21 1.93 -6.95 1.37
C GLN A 21 1.72 -6.06 2.59
N ASP A 22 2.66 -5.14 2.87
CA ASP A 22 2.55 -4.22 4.01
C ASP A 22 1.37 -3.25 3.82
N ASN A 23 0.60 -3.04 4.89
CA ASN A 23 -0.52 -2.09 4.91
C ASN A 23 0.00 -0.67 5.14
N ILE A 24 -0.57 0.28 4.39
CA ILE A 24 -0.34 1.72 4.54
C ILE A 24 -1.44 2.30 5.43
N TYR A 25 -1.07 3.09 6.44
CA TYR A 25 -2.02 3.77 7.32
C TYR A 25 -2.06 5.25 6.99
N LEU A 26 -3.27 5.76 6.78
CA LEU A 26 -3.55 7.14 6.41
C LEU A 26 -4.61 7.69 7.37
N GLU A 27 -4.56 9.00 7.61
CA GLU A 27 -5.44 9.68 8.54
C GLU A 27 -5.80 11.06 7.98
N THR A 28 -7.04 11.48 8.18
CA THR A 28 -7.50 12.82 7.87
C THR A 28 -8.63 13.24 8.81
N THR A 29 -8.95 14.53 8.79
CA THR A 29 -10.11 15.10 9.46
C THR A 29 -11.01 15.70 8.41
N SER A 30 -12.32 15.57 8.61
CA SER A 30 -13.32 16.15 7.73
C SER A 30 -13.30 17.69 7.79
N ASP A 31 -13.83 18.34 6.75
CA ASP A 31 -13.72 19.78 6.51
C ASP A 31 -14.39 20.66 7.57
N GLN A 32 -15.38 20.13 8.31
CA GLN A 32 -16.00 20.80 9.46
C GLN A 32 -15.43 20.32 10.80
N GLY A 33 -14.54 19.34 10.81
CA GLY A 33 -13.84 18.87 12.00
C GLY A 33 -14.61 17.87 12.87
N THR A 34 -15.81 17.43 12.46
CA THR A 34 -16.63 16.51 13.26
C THR A 34 -16.04 15.11 13.30
N PHE A 35 -15.49 14.65 12.17
CA PHE A 35 -15.03 13.29 11.98
C PHE A 35 -13.51 13.25 11.80
N LYS A 36 -12.88 12.34 12.53
CA LYS A 36 -11.56 11.83 12.19
C LYS A 36 -11.73 10.52 11.42
N ILE A 37 -11.08 10.41 10.27
CA ILE A 37 -11.13 9.23 9.40
C ILE A 37 -9.74 8.59 9.38
N GLU A 38 -9.66 7.33 9.79
CA GLU A 38 -8.49 6.48 9.61
C GLU A 38 -8.74 5.52 8.44
N MET A 39 -7.76 5.39 7.56
CA MET A 39 -7.83 4.52 6.40
C MET A 39 -6.61 3.62 6.35
N GLN A 40 -6.84 2.31 6.44
CA GLN A 40 -5.83 1.30 6.16
C GLN A 40 -5.96 0.87 4.71
N TRP A 41 -4.88 1.03 3.95
CA TRP A 41 -4.80 0.64 2.56
C TRP A 41 -3.87 -0.57 2.42
N THR A 42 -4.38 -1.67 1.87
CA THR A 42 -3.59 -2.78 1.36
C THR A 42 -3.39 -2.56 -0.14
N PRO A 43 -2.19 -2.15 -0.59
CA PRO A 43 -1.94 -1.93 -2.00
C PRO A 43 -2.07 -3.22 -2.80
N ALA A 44 -2.26 -3.10 -4.10
CA ALA A 44 -2.16 -4.20 -5.05
C ALA A 44 -1.56 -3.67 -6.36
N GLU A 45 -1.07 -4.58 -7.20
CA GLU A 45 -0.61 -4.25 -8.55
C GLU A 45 -1.68 -3.51 -9.36
N ILE A 46 -1.25 -2.82 -10.42
CA ILE A 46 -2.15 -2.26 -11.43
C ILE A 46 -3.08 -3.36 -11.96
N ASP A 47 -4.31 -2.97 -12.23
CA ASP A 47 -5.42 -3.84 -12.62
C ASP A 47 -5.80 -4.92 -11.60
N ARG A 48 -5.29 -4.84 -10.36
CA ARG A 48 -5.74 -5.65 -9.22
C ARG A 48 -6.46 -4.80 -8.17
N TYR A 49 -7.32 -5.46 -7.41
CA TYR A 49 -8.10 -4.80 -6.36
C TYR A 49 -7.18 -4.43 -5.20
N ASN A 50 -7.10 -3.13 -4.96
CA ASN A 50 -6.58 -2.55 -3.74
C ASN A 50 -7.70 -2.54 -2.70
N THR A 51 -7.39 -2.84 -1.44
CA THR A 51 -8.37 -2.86 -0.36
C THR A 51 -8.15 -1.67 0.56
N PHE A 52 -9.22 -0.93 0.83
CA PHE A 52 -9.24 0.19 1.77
C PHE A 52 -10.21 -0.13 2.90
N VAL A 53 -9.75 -0.03 4.14
CA VAL A 53 -10.57 -0.22 5.34
C VAL A 53 -10.65 1.12 6.07
N LEU A 54 -11.87 1.63 6.20
CA LEU A 54 -12.17 2.91 6.83
C LEU A 54 -12.59 2.71 8.29
N LYS A 55 -12.18 3.65 9.14
CA LYS A 55 -12.73 3.84 10.48
C LYS A 55 -13.10 5.29 10.66
N PHE A 56 -14.29 5.52 11.18
CA PHE A 56 -14.80 6.84 11.50
C PHE A 56 -14.77 7.02 13.00
N MET A 57 -14.29 8.16 13.45
CA MET A 57 -14.24 8.50 14.86
C MET A 57 -14.77 9.91 15.07
N ASP A 58 -15.47 10.10 16.18
CA ASP A 58 -15.80 11.42 16.69
C ASP A 58 -14.48 12.15 17.03
N SER A 59 -14.23 13.30 16.40
CA SER A 59 -12.93 13.98 16.48
C SER A 59 -12.64 14.55 17.87
N ASP A 60 -13.68 14.86 18.65
CA ASP A 60 -13.54 15.43 19.99
C ASP A 60 -13.26 14.37 21.05
N THR A 61 -13.95 13.24 20.95
CA THR A 61 -13.92 12.17 21.97
C THR A 61 -13.01 11.00 21.60
N GLY A 62 -12.62 10.88 20.33
CA GLY A 62 -11.84 9.75 19.81
C GLY A 62 -12.61 8.43 19.80
N LYS A 63 -13.93 8.45 19.97
CA LYS A 63 -14.76 7.25 19.94
C LYS A 63 -15.06 6.85 18.51
N GLU A 64 -14.87 5.57 18.22
CA GLU A 64 -15.29 4.98 16.95
C GLU A 64 -16.80 5.06 16.77
N ILE A 65 -17.23 5.48 15.58
CA ILE A 65 -18.62 5.58 15.15
C ILE A 65 -18.86 4.43 14.16
N GLN A 66 -19.84 3.59 14.45
CA GLN A 66 -20.21 2.45 13.61
C GLN A 66 -21.33 2.82 12.64
N ASP A 67 -21.47 2.03 11.57
CA ASP A 67 -22.54 2.13 10.58
C ASP A 67 -22.67 3.51 9.90
N VAL A 68 -21.55 4.24 9.79
CA VAL A 68 -21.51 5.57 9.16
C VAL A 68 -21.87 5.47 7.68
N ARG A 69 -22.82 6.31 7.26
CA ARG A 69 -23.22 6.48 5.87
C ARG A 69 -22.37 7.56 5.20
N TYR A 70 -21.88 7.29 3.99
CA TYR A 70 -21.05 8.24 3.22
C TYR A 70 -21.08 7.97 1.72
N ASP A 71 -20.68 8.96 0.93
CA ASP A 71 -20.38 8.82 -0.50
C ASP A 71 -18.86 8.66 -0.68
N LEU A 72 -18.42 7.71 -1.51
CA LEU A 72 -17.02 7.49 -1.88
C LEU A 72 -16.77 7.96 -3.31
N LEU A 73 -15.89 8.95 -3.47
CA LEU A 73 -15.42 9.42 -4.76
C LEU A 73 -13.93 9.15 -4.92
N LEU A 74 -13.53 8.85 -6.14
CA LEU A 74 -12.13 8.74 -6.53
C LEU A 74 -11.89 9.67 -7.72
N HIS A 75 -10.91 10.55 -7.57
CA HIS A 75 -10.46 11.46 -8.62
C HIS A 75 -9.03 11.12 -9.02
N SER A 76 -8.77 11.05 -10.32
CA SER A 76 -7.42 11.16 -10.88
C SER A 76 -7.14 12.63 -11.22
N GLU A 77 -5.93 12.95 -11.69
CA GLU A 77 -5.61 14.33 -12.10
C GLU A 77 -6.49 14.83 -13.26
N THR A 78 -7.02 13.92 -14.08
CA THR A 78 -7.69 14.26 -15.33
C THR A 78 -9.21 14.09 -15.29
N GLN A 79 -9.75 13.28 -14.37
CA GLN A 79 -11.19 12.98 -14.31
C GLN A 79 -11.60 12.30 -13.00
N GLN A 80 -12.91 12.20 -12.78
CA GLN A 80 -13.48 11.34 -11.74
C GLN A 80 -13.51 9.88 -12.24
N GLU A 81 -12.87 9.00 -11.50
CA GLU A 81 -12.71 7.57 -11.84
C GLU A 81 -13.81 6.69 -11.24
N LEU A 82 -14.33 7.06 -10.06
CA LEU A 82 -15.31 6.28 -9.32
C LEU A 82 -16.23 7.19 -8.53
N ARG A 83 -17.51 6.83 -8.43
CA ARG A 83 -18.45 7.34 -7.43
C ARG A 83 -19.35 6.21 -6.93
N ARG A 84 -19.38 6.01 -5.61
CA ARG A 84 -20.32 5.11 -4.91
C ARG A 84 -21.07 5.95 -3.89
N VAL A 85 -22.40 5.86 -3.90
CA VAL A 85 -23.25 6.71 -3.05
C VAL A 85 -23.89 5.91 -1.93
N ASP A 86 -24.26 6.55 -0.83
CA ASP A 86 -24.96 5.94 0.31
C ASP A 86 -24.29 4.63 0.82
N GLN A 87 -22.96 4.63 0.89
CA GLN A 87 -22.18 3.50 1.39
C GLN A 87 -22.23 3.42 2.91
N THR A 88 -22.36 2.21 3.45
CA THR A 88 -22.18 1.93 4.88
C THR A 88 -21.07 0.90 5.15
N ASN A 89 -20.63 0.18 4.11
CA ASN A 89 -19.53 -0.77 4.22
C ASN A 89 -18.21 -0.01 4.37
N THR A 90 -17.45 -0.32 5.41
CA THR A 90 -16.13 0.30 5.67
C THR A 90 -15.00 -0.32 4.84
N VAL A 91 -15.23 -1.48 4.22
CA VAL A 91 -14.25 -2.12 3.32
C VAL A 91 -14.59 -1.79 1.87
N GLN A 92 -13.64 -1.16 1.18
CA GLN A 92 -13.79 -0.69 -0.18
C GLN A 92 -12.69 -1.30 -1.06
N GLU A 93 -13.09 -1.98 -2.13
CA GLU A 93 -12.17 -2.51 -3.13
C GLU A 93 -12.17 -1.61 -4.36
N ILE A 94 -10.99 -1.18 -4.80
CA ILE A 94 -10.80 -0.29 -5.95
C ILE A 94 -9.71 -0.87 -6.85
N ARG A 95 -9.96 -0.90 -8.15
CA ARG A 95 -8.97 -1.30 -9.15
C ARG A 95 -8.46 -0.05 -9.85
N PHE A 96 -7.16 0.16 -9.84
CA PHE A 96 -6.50 1.23 -10.58
C PHE A 96 -5.92 0.65 -11.87
N SER A 97 -6.26 1.25 -13.01
CA SER A 97 -5.74 0.81 -14.32
C SER A 97 -4.46 1.53 -14.74
N GLU A 98 -4.11 2.62 -14.06
CA GLU A 98 -2.86 3.33 -14.30
C GLU A 98 -2.19 3.74 -12.98
N PRO A 99 -0.85 3.73 -12.91
CA PRO A 99 -0.13 4.33 -11.79
C PRO A 99 -0.30 5.86 -11.81
N GLY A 100 -0.31 6.49 -10.64
CA GLY A 100 -0.50 7.94 -10.57
C GLY A 100 -0.91 8.47 -9.21
N SER A 101 -1.11 9.78 -9.17
CA SER A 101 -1.71 10.47 -8.02
C SER A 101 -3.22 10.39 -8.12
N TYR A 102 -3.86 10.02 -7.01
CA TYR A 102 -5.31 9.99 -6.90
C TYR A 102 -5.74 10.69 -5.60
N VAL A 103 -6.99 11.12 -5.56
CA VAL A 103 -7.63 11.63 -4.35
C VAL A 103 -8.85 10.77 -4.05
N ILE A 104 -8.84 10.15 -2.88
CA ILE A 104 -10.03 9.54 -2.30
C ILE A 104 -10.77 10.63 -1.54
N GLU A 105 -12.03 10.83 -1.87
CA GLU A 105 -12.92 11.75 -1.17
C GLU A 105 -14.04 10.94 -0.52
N ILE A 106 -14.16 11.10 0.80
CA ILE A 106 -15.27 10.62 1.61
C ILE A 106 -16.19 11.82 1.79
N SER A 107 -17.36 11.80 1.19
CA SER A 107 -18.27 12.95 1.12
C SER A 107 -19.62 12.64 1.74
N ASP A 108 -20.37 13.71 2.04
CA ASP A 108 -21.70 13.66 2.63
C ASP A 108 -21.80 12.69 3.83
N ILE A 109 -20.81 12.75 4.72
CA ILE A 109 -20.72 11.88 5.90
C ILE A 109 -21.97 12.10 6.77
N GLU A 110 -22.70 11.03 7.08
CA GLU A 110 -23.99 11.03 7.78
C GLU A 110 -25.08 11.91 7.14
N GLY A 111 -24.93 12.34 5.89
CA GLY A 111 -25.85 13.29 5.25
C GLY A 111 -25.68 14.74 5.75
N LEU A 112 -24.52 15.07 6.33
CA LEU A 112 -24.22 16.39 6.89
C LEU A 112 -23.56 17.34 5.87
N GLY A 113 -23.31 16.88 4.64
CA GLY A 113 -22.54 17.63 3.64
C GLY A 113 -21.06 17.83 4.02
N GLU A 114 -20.56 17.06 4.98
CA GLU A 114 -19.19 17.11 5.46
C GLU A 114 -18.29 16.16 4.67
N ASN A 115 -17.08 16.59 4.33
CA ASN A 115 -16.20 15.88 3.40
C ASN A 115 -14.78 15.74 3.94
N ALA A 116 -14.09 14.68 3.53
CA ALA A 116 -12.70 14.42 3.87
C ALA A 116 -11.94 13.91 2.64
N THR A 117 -10.77 14.47 2.37
CA THR A 117 -9.95 14.10 1.20
C THR A 117 -8.63 13.47 1.63
N ILE A 118 -8.23 12.41 0.97
CA ILE A 118 -6.97 11.70 1.21
C ILE A 118 -6.23 11.53 -0.12
N PRO A 119 -5.10 12.25 -0.32
CA PRO A 119 -4.26 12.03 -1.49
C PRO A 119 -3.50 10.71 -1.34
N ILE A 120 -3.50 9.90 -2.39
CA ILE A 120 -2.75 8.65 -2.47
C ILE A 120 -1.90 8.62 -3.74
N LYS A 121 -0.83 7.84 -3.71
CA LYS A 121 0.02 7.61 -4.88
C LYS A 121 0.09 6.12 -5.18
N VAL A 122 -0.50 5.72 -6.29
CA VAL A 122 -0.47 4.34 -6.79
C VAL A 122 0.79 4.18 -7.64
N THR A 123 1.64 3.23 -7.27
CA THR A 123 2.89 2.93 -7.99
C THR A 123 2.75 1.64 -8.81
N PRO A 124 3.47 1.52 -9.95
CA PRO A 124 3.38 0.33 -10.81
C PRO A 124 4.00 -0.94 -10.21
N GLU A 125 4.78 -0.85 -9.13
CA GLU A 125 5.69 -1.93 -8.69
C GLU A 125 5.46 -2.39 -7.24
N PHE A 126 5.66 -3.69 -7.03
CA PHE A 126 5.48 -4.47 -5.79
C PHE A 126 6.33 -3.97 -4.61
N PRO A 127 5.83 -3.97 -3.35
CA PRO A 127 6.70 -4.02 -2.19
C PRO A 127 7.22 -5.46 -2.00
N SER A 128 8.11 -5.93 -2.87
CA SER A 128 8.83 -7.20 -2.66
C SER A 128 10.34 -7.05 -2.56
N ASP A 129 10.89 -5.88 -2.91
CA ASP A 129 12.33 -5.67 -3.06
C ASP A 129 12.89 -4.56 -2.15
N ILE A 130 12.71 -4.66 -0.83
CA ILE A 130 13.84 -4.31 0.05
C ILE A 130 14.79 -5.52 0.04
N ILE A 131 15.41 -5.81 -1.11
CA ILE A 131 16.66 -6.53 -1.10
C ILE A 131 17.71 -5.54 -0.60
N LEU A 132 18.14 -5.75 0.64
CA LEU A 132 19.33 -5.15 1.23
C LEU A 132 20.56 -5.53 0.40
N ALA A 133 20.86 -4.77 -0.66
CA ALA A 133 22.14 -4.86 -1.36
C ALA A 133 23.14 -3.89 -0.70
N LEU A 134 23.77 -4.35 0.37
CA LEU A 134 25.09 -3.86 0.77
C LEU A 134 26.06 -4.06 -0.41
N VAL A 135 26.42 -3.00 -1.10
CA VAL A 135 27.71 -2.96 -1.80
C VAL A 135 28.57 -1.93 -1.11
N ALA A 136 29.39 -2.45 -0.20
CA ALA A 136 30.56 -1.76 0.33
C ALA A 136 31.46 -1.36 -0.83
N GLY A 137 31.32 -0.12 -1.31
CA GLY A 137 32.27 0.52 -2.20
C GLY A 137 33.53 0.95 -1.43
N MET A 138 34.26 0.01 -0.84
CA MET A 138 35.68 0.23 -0.58
C MET A 138 36.38 0.28 -1.94
N ALA A 139 36.51 1.50 -2.49
CA ALA A 139 37.52 1.76 -3.51
C ALA A 139 38.89 1.57 -2.84
N VAL A 140 39.44 0.36 -2.94
CA VAL A 140 40.87 0.14 -2.80
C VAL A 140 41.54 0.96 -3.89
N ILE A 141 42.06 2.14 -3.52
CA ILE A 141 42.96 2.92 -4.36
C ILE A 141 44.28 2.15 -4.42
N SER A 142 44.37 1.15 -5.29
CA SER A 142 45.64 0.54 -5.69
C SER A 142 46.14 1.23 -6.96
N ALA A 143 46.80 2.38 -6.76
CA ALA A 143 47.64 2.99 -7.78
C ALA A 143 48.81 3.79 -7.18
N PHE A 144 49.65 3.12 -6.37
CA PHE A 144 51.04 3.56 -6.24
C PHE A 144 51.76 3.27 -7.56
N ARG A 145 51.80 4.27 -8.44
CA ARG A 145 52.81 4.35 -9.50
C ARG A 145 54.18 4.49 -8.83
N LEU A 146 54.88 3.38 -8.59
CA LEU A 146 56.34 3.42 -8.43
C LEU A 146 56.97 3.21 -9.81
N LYS A 147 57.43 4.32 -10.38
CA LYS A 147 58.23 4.37 -11.60
C LYS A 147 59.56 3.63 -11.35
N LYS A 148 59.76 2.53 -12.07
CA LYS A 148 60.98 1.70 -12.07
C LYS A 148 62.08 2.34 -12.95
N ARG A 149 63.34 2.29 -12.49
CA ARG A 149 64.61 2.17 -13.25
C ARG A 149 65.73 2.04 -12.20
N GLN A 150 66.31 0.85 -12.06
CA GLN A 150 67.63 0.47 -12.63
C GLN A 150 68.72 1.42 -12.18
#